data_AF-L8FWJ4-F1
#
_entry.id   AF-L8FWJ4-F1
#
_cell.length_a   1.000
_cell.length_b   1.000
_cell.length_c   1.000
_cell.angle_alpha   90.00
_cell.angle_beta   90.00
_cell.angle_gamma   90.00
#
_symmetry.space_group_name_H-M   'P 1'
#
loop_
_entity.id
_entity.type
_entity.pdbx_description
1 polymer ?
#
loop_
_entity_poly.entity_id
_entity_poly.type
_entity_poly.pdbx_seq_one_letter_code
_entity_poly.pdbx_strand_id
1 'polypeptide(L)'
;MANASLVDNSLEATVDLLLDIVDQYKKEQPVINSERQLSGKVVDEDVRGALERLDDMTPEQLLLIDAVLTLPETSLEKECQQRITTINAVTAYCSVEEGVTFHRSRAGQPVPPVSTVKDEKPLWSEADIMLRRAISSVTKDKRPTICFTCLGNPNLTIRERVVSFSSPGCLTRHFMRKH
;
A
#
# COMPACT_ATOMS: atom_id res chain seq x y z
N MET A 1 -41.34 -33.49 -12.70
CA MET A 1 -41.56 -32.26 -11.91
C MET A 1 -41.08 -32.37 -10.44
N ALA A 2 -40.83 -33.56 -9.88
CA ALA A 2 -40.40 -33.71 -8.47
C ALA A 2 -38.90 -33.40 -8.19
N ASN A 3 -38.02 -33.45 -9.19
CA ASN A 3 -36.58 -33.22 -8.98
C ASN A 3 -36.18 -31.74 -8.89
N ALA A 4 -36.98 -30.82 -9.46
CA ALA A 4 -36.66 -29.39 -9.41
C ALA A 4 -36.89 -28.80 -8.01
N SER A 5 -37.95 -29.24 -7.31
CA SER A 5 -38.28 -28.78 -5.95
C SER A 5 -37.31 -29.29 -4.87
N LEU A 6 -36.68 -30.45 -5.07
CA LEU A 6 -35.69 -30.99 -4.13
C LEU A 6 -34.35 -30.24 -4.19
N VAL A 7 -33.95 -29.80 -5.38
CA VAL A 7 -32.73 -29.00 -5.57
C VAL A 7 -32.92 -27.57 -5.07
N ASP A 8 -34.11 -27.00 -5.27
CA ASP A 8 -34.51 -25.67 -4.78
C ASP A 8 -34.47 -25.61 -3.23
N ASN A 9 -35.11 -26.58 -2.56
CA ASN A 9 -35.08 -26.69 -1.11
C ASN A 9 -33.67 -26.92 -0.53
N SER A 10 -32.80 -27.64 -1.27
CA SER A 10 -31.42 -27.89 -0.84
C SER A 10 -30.54 -26.65 -0.98
N LEU A 11 -30.81 -25.81 -1.99
CA LEU A 11 -30.09 -24.56 -2.20
C LEU A 11 -30.50 -23.53 -1.14
N GLU A 12 -31.80 -23.43 -0.85
CA GLU A 12 -32.36 -22.55 0.17
C GLU A 12 -31.81 -22.87 1.57
N ALA A 13 -31.78 -24.15 1.96
CA ALA A 13 -31.19 -24.59 3.22
C ALA A 13 -29.67 -24.29 3.33
N THR A 14 -28.95 -24.32 2.20
CA THR A 14 -27.51 -23.98 2.17
C THR A 14 -27.30 -22.48 2.32
N VAL A 15 -28.16 -21.67 1.71
CA VAL A 15 -28.14 -20.21 1.83
C VAL A 15 -28.45 -19.79 3.26
N ASP A 16 -29.47 -20.38 3.89
CA ASP A 16 -29.83 -20.09 5.28
C ASP A 16 -28.69 -20.45 6.24
N LEU A 17 -28.06 -21.61 6.07
CA LEU A 17 -26.89 -22.00 6.86
C LEU A 17 -25.73 -21.01 6.70
N LEU A 18 -25.47 -20.53 5.48
CA LEU A 18 -24.43 -19.52 5.25
C LEU A 18 -24.76 -18.19 5.91
N LEU A 19 -26.04 -17.78 5.88
CA LEU A 19 -26.49 -16.56 6.56
C LEU A 19 -26.31 -16.67 8.07
N ASP A 20 -26.65 -17.82 8.66
CA ASP A 20 -26.47 -18.09 10.09
C ASP A 20 -24.98 -18.08 10.49
N ILE A 21 -24.11 -18.73 9.71
CA ILE A 21 -22.65 -18.71 9.95
C ILE A 21 -22.11 -17.28 9.87
N VAL A 22 -22.54 -16.49 8.88
CA VAL A 22 -22.10 -15.11 8.72
C VAL A 22 -22.61 -14.24 9.86
N ASP A 23 -23.85 -14.42 10.30
CA ASP A 23 -24.43 -13.70 11.42
C ASP A 23 -23.70 -14.02 12.73
N GLN A 24 -23.44 -15.30 12.99
CA GLN A 24 -22.65 -15.74 14.13
C GLN A 24 -21.22 -15.17 14.08
N TYR A 25 -20.55 -15.25 12.93
CA TYR A 25 -19.21 -14.68 12.73
C TYR A 25 -19.20 -13.17 13.05
N LYS A 26 -20.19 -12.41 12.54
CA LYS A 26 -20.31 -10.97 12.78
C LYS A 26 -20.51 -10.63 14.27
N LYS A 27 -21.17 -11.49 15.04
CA LYS A 27 -21.41 -11.29 16.47
C LYS A 27 -20.22 -11.70 17.32
N GLU A 28 -19.62 -12.85 17.04
CA GLU A 28 -18.64 -13.48 17.92
C GLU A 28 -17.20 -13.04 17.64
N GLN A 29 -16.83 -12.87 16.37
CA GLN A 29 -15.43 -12.58 16.02
C GLN A 29 -14.92 -11.23 16.54
N PRO A 30 -15.71 -10.15 16.57
CA PRO A 30 -15.26 -8.91 17.20
C PRO A 30 -14.93 -9.09 18.68
N VAL A 31 -15.71 -9.90 19.40
CA VAL A 31 -15.49 -10.20 20.82
C VAL A 31 -14.20 -11.01 20.99
N ILE A 32 -14.05 -12.10 20.22
CA ILE A 32 -12.86 -12.96 20.24
C ILE A 32 -11.59 -12.16 19.92
N ASN A 33 -11.62 -11.30 18.89
CA ASN A 33 -10.48 -10.46 18.53
C ASN A 33 -10.15 -9.44 19.62
N SER A 34 -11.16 -8.83 20.24
CA SER A 34 -10.96 -7.88 21.34
C SER A 34 -10.33 -8.56 22.55
N GLU A 35 -10.83 -9.73 22.95
CA GLU A 35 -10.29 -10.51 24.06
C GLU A 35 -8.83 -10.94 23.81
N ARG A 36 -8.53 -11.36 22.57
CA ARG A 36 -7.17 -11.71 22.15
C ARG A 36 -6.22 -10.52 22.25
N GLN A 37 -6.62 -9.36 21.72
CA GLN A 37 -5.83 -8.12 21.81
C GLN A 37 -5.58 -7.70 23.26
N LEU A 38 -6.62 -7.73 24.10
CA LEU A 38 -6.51 -7.38 25.53
C LEU A 38 -5.67 -8.38 26.32
N SER A 39 -5.66 -9.64 25.91
CA SER A 39 -4.82 -10.70 26.48
C SER A 39 -3.38 -10.67 25.94
N GLY A 40 -3.06 -9.71 25.07
CA GLY A 40 -1.73 -9.57 24.50
C GLY A 40 -1.43 -10.49 23.29
N LYS A 41 -2.42 -11.23 22.80
CA LYS A 41 -2.26 -12.17 21.68
C LYS A 41 -2.75 -11.52 20.39
N VAL A 42 -1.97 -10.58 19.84
CA VAL A 42 -2.35 -9.85 18.61
C VAL A 42 -2.36 -10.78 17.39
N VAL A 43 -1.48 -11.78 17.37
CA VAL A 43 -1.40 -12.79 16.31
C VAL A 43 -1.47 -14.18 16.92
N ASP A 44 -2.23 -15.03 16.25
CA ASP A 44 -2.38 -16.43 16.61
C ASP A 44 -1.03 -17.17 16.50
N GLU A 45 -0.74 -18.03 17.46
CA GLU A 45 0.54 -18.77 17.53
C GLU A 45 0.75 -19.65 16.29
N ASP A 46 -0.32 -20.24 15.75
CA ASP A 46 -0.24 -21.08 14.55
C ASP A 46 0.07 -20.23 13.30
N VAL A 47 -0.48 -19.01 13.24
CA VAL A 47 -0.20 -18.04 12.17
C VAL A 47 1.24 -17.55 12.27
N ARG A 48 1.74 -17.25 13.46
CA ARG A 48 3.14 -16.85 13.66
C ARG A 48 4.10 -17.98 13.30
N GLY A 49 3.82 -19.20 13.75
CA GLY A 49 4.60 -20.38 13.37
C GLY A 49 4.54 -20.68 11.86
N ALA A 50 3.44 -20.36 11.19
CA ALA A 50 3.36 -20.48 9.72
C ALA A 50 4.22 -19.42 9.01
N LEU A 51 4.28 -18.19 9.54
CA LEU A 51 5.15 -17.14 9.01
C LEU A 51 6.64 -17.48 9.17
N GLU A 52 7.04 -18.04 10.31
CA GLU A 52 8.43 -18.45 10.58
C GLU A 52 8.87 -19.65 9.73
N ARG A 53 7.94 -20.53 9.34
CA ARG A 53 8.21 -21.70 8.48
C ARG A 53 8.19 -21.39 6.98
N LEU A 54 7.86 -20.15 6.59
CA LEU A 54 7.78 -19.78 5.19
C LEU A 54 9.20 -19.47 4.67
N ASP A 55 9.77 -20.38 3.88
CA ASP A 55 11.13 -20.27 3.31
C ASP A 55 11.34 -19.03 2.40
N ASP A 56 10.25 -18.34 2.03
CA ASP A 56 10.25 -17.16 1.17
C ASP A 56 10.42 -15.83 1.93
N MET A 57 10.44 -15.85 3.27
CA MET A 57 10.49 -14.62 4.07
C MET A 57 11.92 -14.16 4.31
N THR A 58 12.20 -12.92 3.89
CA THR A 58 13.46 -12.23 4.19
C THR A 58 13.59 -11.95 5.70
N PRO A 59 14.82 -11.89 6.23
CA PRO A 59 15.05 -11.52 7.64
C PRO A 59 14.42 -10.17 8.02
N GLU A 60 14.41 -9.21 7.10
CA GLU A 60 13.81 -7.89 7.27
C GLU A 60 12.27 -7.96 7.35
N GLN A 61 11.64 -8.86 6.58
CA GLN A 61 10.20 -9.14 6.67
C GLN A 61 9.84 -9.72 8.05
N LEU A 62 10.61 -10.69 8.53
CA LEU A 62 10.40 -11.29 9.85
C LEU A 62 10.59 -10.26 10.97
N LEU A 63 11.64 -9.45 10.88
CA LEU A 63 11.92 -8.39 11.84
C LEU A 63 10.81 -7.32 11.88
N LEU A 64 10.28 -6.95 10.71
CA LEU A 64 9.15 -6.02 10.63
C LEU A 64 7.92 -6.59 11.33
N ILE A 65 7.57 -7.84 11.01
CA ILE A 65 6.41 -8.53 11.58
C ILE A 65 6.54 -8.62 13.10
N ASP A 66 7.69 -9.07 13.60
CA ASP A 66 7.94 -9.18 15.03
C ASP A 66 7.82 -7.82 15.73
N ALA A 67 8.50 -6.80 15.24
CA ALA A 67 8.51 -5.48 15.88
C ALA A 67 7.13 -4.81 15.89
N VAL A 68 6.36 -4.92 14.80
CA VAL A 68 5.01 -4.32 14.68
C VAL A 68 3.98 -5.05 15.53
N LEU A 69 4.10 -6.38 15.66
CA LEU A 69 3.15 -7.19 16.40
C LEU A 69 3.49 -7.32 17.89
N THR A 70 4.67 -6.89 18.30
CA THR A 70 5.06 -6.84 19.71
C THR A 70 4.11 -5.92 20.48
N LEU A 71 3.61 -6.40 21.62
CA LEU A 71 2.71 -5.63 22.46
C LEU A 71 3.37 -4.38 23.05
N PRO A 72 2.61 -3.30 23.28
CA PRO A 72 3.08 -2.17 24.05
C PRO A 72 3.50 -2.59 25.46
N GLU A 73 4.68 -2.18 25.89
CA GLU A 73 5.16 -2.39 27.26
C GLU A 73 4.47 -1.46 28.28
N THR A 74 4.46 -1.86 29.55
CA THR A 74 3.79 -1.10 30.63
C THR A 74 4.58 0.10 31.14
N SER A 75 5.84 0.27 30.72
CA SER A 75 6.69 1.40 31.09
C SER A 75 7.06 2.27 29.90
N LEU A 76 7.09 3.59 30.14
CA LEU A 76 7.35 4.59 29.12
C LEU A 76 8.72 4.39 28.43
N GLU A 77 9.76 4.06 29.20
CA GLU A 77 11.11 3.89 28.67
C GLU A 77 11.18 2.71 27.69
N LYS A 78 10.56 1.59 28.06
CA LYS A 78 10.57 0.39 27.23
C LYS A 78 9.64 0.53 26.02
N GLU A 79 8.50 1.20 26.17
CA GLU A 79 7.65 1.57 25.04
C GLU A 79 8.41 2.50 24.06
N CYS A 80 9.17 3.47 24.56
CA CYS A 80 10.00 4.34 23.74
C CYS A 80 11.06 3.53 22.98
N GLN A 81 11.74 2.62 23.66
CA GLN A 81 12.73 1.74 23.04
C GLN A 81 12.10 0.83 21.98
N GLN A 82 10.92 0.26 22.25
CA GLN A 82 10.17 -0.56 21.32
C GLN A 82 9.74 0.22 20.07
N ARG A 83 9.28 1.46 20.25
CA ARG A 83 8.96 2.35 19.11
C ARG A 83 10.18 2.61 18.24
N ILE A 84 11.34 2.86 18.85
CA ILE A 84 12.61 3.01 18.12
C ILE A 84 12.95 1.73 17.35
N THR A 85 12.84 0.56 17.99
CA THR A 85 13.04 -0.74 17.33
C THR A 85 12.12 -0.93 16.14
N THR A 86 10.83 -0.58 16.29
CA THR A 86 9.84 -0.67 15.21
C THR A 86 10.18 0.26 14.04
N ILE A 87 10.57 1.51 14.32
CA ILE A 87 10.99 2.47 13.28
C ILE A 87 12.19 1.93 12.51
N ASN A 88 13.17 1.35 13.22
CA ASN A 88 14.35 0.77 12.59
C ASN A 88 14.00 -0.45 11.73
N ALA A 89 13.11 -1.33 12.21
CA ALA A 89 12.64 -2.49 11.46
C ALA A 89 11.91 -2.08 10.17
N VAL A 90 10.99 -1.10 10.25
CA VAL A 90 10.31 -0.52 9.08
C VAL A 90 11.32 0.06 8.10
N THR A 91 12.32 0.80 8.60
CA THR A 91 13.35 1.40 7.74
C THR A 91 14.20 0.35 7.03
N ALA A 92 14.58 -0.73 7.73
CA ALA A 92 15.33 -1.84 7.14
C ALA A 92 14.50 -2.53 6.03
N TYR A 93 13.23 -2.78 6.31
CA TYR A 93 12.30 -3.39 5.37
C TYR A 93 12.08 -2.56 4.11
N CYS A 94 12.01 -1.23 4.19
CA CYS A 94 11.80 -0.38 3.02
C CYS A 94 12.89 -0.51 1.93
N SER A 95 14.02 -1.17 2.24
CA SER A 95 15.09 -1.44 1.26
C SER A 95 14.94 -2.80 0.56
N VAL A 96 13.99 -3.63 0.99
CA VAL A 96 13.71 -4.97 0.43
C VAL A 96 12.84 -4.83 -0.81
N GLU A 97 13.21 -5.52 -1.89
CA GLU A 97 12.42 -5.57 -3.12
C GLU A 97 11.37 -6.70 -3.04
N GLU A 98 10.12 -6.36 -2.77
CA GLU A 98 8.98 -7.29 -2.71
C GLU A 98 8.44 -7.64 -4.11
N GLY A 99 9.31 -8.02 -5.03
CA GLY A 99 8.95 -8.43 -6.39
C GLY A 99 8.05 -7.43 -7.15
N VAL A 100 7.50 -7.89 -8.28
CA VAL A 100 6.65 -7.04 -9.12
C VAL A 100 5.19 -7.19 -8.67
N THR A 101 4.65 -6.14 -8.05
CA THR A 101 3.20 -6.03 -7.89
C THR A 101 2.60 -5.74 -9.27
N PHE A 102 2.03 -6.75 -9.91
CA PHE A 102 1.23 -6.52 -11.11
C PHE A 102 0.01 -5.69 -10.70
N HIS A 103 0.11 -4.37 -10.84
CA HIS A 103 -1.08 -3.54 -10.91
C HIS A 103 -1.93 -4.12 -12.02
N ARG A 104 -3.11 -4.64 -11.66
CA ARG A 104 -4.11 -5.17 -12.57
C ARG A 104 -4.53 -4.03 -13.49
N SER A 105 -3.76 -3.83 -14.56
CA SER A 105 -4.06 -2.86 -15.60
C SER A 105 -5.42 -3.23 -16.14
N ARG A 106 -6.35 -2.27 -16.12
CA ARG A 106 -7.70 -2.44 -16.68
C ARG A 106 -7.56 -3.13 -18.04
N ALA A 107 -8.20 -4.28 -18.15
CA ALA A 107 -8.26 -5.08 -19.37
C ALA A 107 -8.61 -4.19 -20.56
N GLY A 108 -7.76 -4.16 -21.59
CA GLY A 108 -8.03 -3.30 -22.74
C GLY A 108 -6.98 -3.22 -23.86
N GLN A 109 -5.80 -3.84 -23.76
CA GLN A 109 -4.86 -3.86 -24.90
C GLN A 109 -4.34 -5.26 -25.22
N PRO A 110 -4.34 -5.67 -26.52
CA PRO A 110 -3.76 -6.94 -26.92
C PRO A 110 -2.24 -6.90 -26.72
N VAL A 111 -1.72 -7.82 -25.93
CA VAL A 111 -0.29 -8.03 -25.73
C VAL A 111 0.27 -8.79 -26.94
N PRO A 112 1.34 -8.32 -27.62
CA PRO A 112 2.02 -9.11 -28.64
C PRO A 112 2.86 -10.21 -27.98
N PRO A 113 3.16 -11.32 -28.68
CA PRO A 113 3.80 -12.48 -28.07
C PRO A 113 5.20 -12.14 -27.57
N VAL A 114 5.44 -12.56 -26.32
CA VAL A 114 6.67 -12.38 -25.56
C VAL A 114 7.87 -12.91 -26.34
N SER A 115 8.74 -12.01 -26.81
CA SER A 115 10.14 -12.33 -27.02
C SER A 115 10.90 -12.07 -25.72
N THR A 116 11.62 -13.07 -25.25
CA THR A 116 12.56 -13.02 -24.14
C THR A 116 13.45 -11.78 -24.20
N VAL A 117 13.32 -10.86 -23.24
CA VAL A 117 14.30 -9.78 -23.06
C VAL A 117 14.73 -9.73 -21.60
N LYS A 118 16.04 -9.94 -21.44
CA LYS A 118 16.94 -9.53 -20.36
C LYS A 118 16.42 -8.41 -19.46
N ASP A 119 16.86 -8.47 -18.19
CA ASP A 119 17.00 -7.36 -17.25
C ASP A 119 17.10 -5.99 -17.94
N GLU A 120 15.97 -5.32 -18.09
CA GLU A 120 15.92 -3.91 -18.43
C GLU A 120 15.32 -3.18 -17.22
N LYS A 121 16.22 -2.54 -16.47
CA LYS A 121 15.95 -1.42 -15.57
C LYS A 121 14.75 -0.62 -16.11
N PRO A 122 13.69 -0.31 -15.33
CA PRO A 122 12.55 0.42 -15.86
C PRO A 122 13.06 1.70 -16.51
N LEU A 123 12.97 1.75 -17.84
CA LEU A 123 13.41 2.91 -18.59
C LEU A 123 12.38 4.00 -18.27
N TRP A 124 12.68 4.79 -17.24
CA TRP A 124 11.85 5.92 -16.83
C TRP A 124 11.51 6.72 -18.07
N SER A 125 10.21 6.91 -18.32
CA SER A 125 9.81 7.70 -19.47
C SER A 125 10.37 9.12 -19.29
N GLU A 126 10.70 9.80 -20.38
CA GLU A 126 11.20 11.18 -20.34
C GLU A 126 10.26 12.09 -19.53
N ALA A 127 8.96 11.81 -19.65
CA ALA A 127 7.88 12.37 -18.85
C ALA A 127 8.08 12.24 -17.33
N ASP A 128 8.41 11.04 -16.85
CA ASP A 128 8.62 10.78 -15.43
C ASP A 128 9.88 11.45 -14.90
N ILE A 129 10.94 11.50 -15.73
CA ILE A 129 12.20 12.19 -15.39
C ILE A 129 11.93 13.69 -15.23
N MET A 130 11.18 14.30 -16.15
CA MET A 130 10.81 15.72 -16.09
C MET A 130 9.97 16.03 -14.83
N LEU A 131 8.96 15.20 -14.54
CA LEU A 131 8.11 15.40 -13.36
C LEU A 131 8.90 15.25 -12.06
N ARG A 132 9.75 14.24 -11.95
CA ARG A 132 10.60 14.03 -10.76
C ARG A 132 11.55 15.19 -10.51
N ARG A 133 12.16 15.72 -11.58
CA ARG A 133 13.03 16.90 -11.48
C ARG A 133 12.25 18.13 -11.01
N ALA A 134 11.06 18.35 -11.56
CA ALA A 134 10.19 19.46 -11.17
C ALA A 134 9.73 19.35 -9.70
N ILE A 135 9.33 18.15 -9.26
CA ILE A 135 8.97 17.88 -7.86
C ILE A 135 10.16 18.15 -6.94
N SER A 136 11.36 17.67 -7.30
CA SER A 136 12.56 17.93 -6.51
C SER A 136 12.88 19.43 -6.41
N SER A 137 12.66 20.22 -7.47
CA SER A 137 12.88 21.68 -7.42
C SER A 137 11.88 22.36 -6.49
N VAL A 138 10.58 22.06 -6.61
CA VAL A 138 9.54 22.66 -5.75
C VAL A 138 9.72 22.29 -4.27
N THR A 139 10.22 21.10 -3.97
CA THR A 139 10.36 20.59 -2.60
C THR A 139 11.67 20.98 -1.92
N LYS A 140 12.77 21.11 -2.68
CA LYS A 140 14.11 21.35 -2.11
C LYS A 140 14.60 22.78 -2.26
N ASP A 141 14.17 23.50 -3.29
CA ASP A 141 14.66 24.85 -3.54
C ASP A 141 13.97 25.87 -2.62
N LYS A 142 14.74 26.75 -2.00
CA LYS A 142 14.21 27.85 -1.15
C LYS A 142 13.40 28.89 -1.93
N ARG A 143 13.58 28.94 -3.26
CA ARG A 143 12.89 29.87 -4.19
C ARG A 143 12.56 29.14 -5.49
N PRO A 144 11.51 28.31 -5.50
CA PRO A 144 11.15 27.55 -6.67
C PRO A 144 10.66 28.48 -7.78
N THR A 145 10.93 28.07 -9.02
CA THR A 145 10.47 28.75 -10.23
C THR A 145 9.37 27.99 -10.95
N ILE A 146 8.90 26.87 -10.40
CA ILE A 146 7.83 26.04 -10.97
C ILE A 146 6.57 26.18 -10.11
N CYS A 147 5.40 26.25 -10.76
CA CYS A 147 4.13 26.33 -10.04
C CYS A 147 3.69 24.95 -9.54
N PHE A 148 3.65 24.76 -8.22
CA PHE A 148 3.24 23.50 -7.60
C PHE A 148 1.80 23.10 -7.95
N THR A 149 0.90 24.07 -8.14
CA THR A 149 -0.49 23.82 -8.55
C THR A 149 -0.58 23.32 -9.99
N CYS A 150 0.18 23.92 -10.91
CA CYS A 150 0.27 23.40 -12.29
C CYS A 150 0.94 22.03 -12.31
N LEU A 151 2.01 21.83 -11.54
CA LEU A 151 2.71 20.56 -11.43
C LEU A 151 1.78 19.42 -10.97
N GLY A 152 0.88 19.69 -10.03
CA GLY A 152 -0.09 18.73 -9.51
C GLY A 152 -1.33 18.51 -10.38
N ASN A 153 -1.54 19.27 -11.45
CA ASN A 153 -2.77 19.21 -12.25
C ASN A 153 -2.69 18.14 -13.36
N PRO A 154 -3.43 17.02 -13.27
CA PRO A 154 -3.39 15.96 -14.28
C PRO A 154 -4.04 16.35 -15.61
N ASN A 155 -4.85 17.42 -15.65
CA ASN A 155 -5.51 17.89 -16.86
C ASN A 155 -4.58 18.72 -17.77
N LEU A 156 -3.36 19.01 -17.33
CA LEU A 156 -2.35 19.72 -18.11
C LEU A 156 -1.35 18.74 -18.75
N THR A 157 -0.82 19.11 -19.90
CA THR A 157 0.27 18.35 -20.52
C THR A 157 1.53 18.44 -19.66
N ILE A 158 2.42 17.46 -19.76
CA ILE A 158 3.66 17.43 -18.95
C ILE A 158 4.48 18.70 -19.14
N ARG A 159 4.56 19.22 -20.37
CA ARG A 159 5.26 20.47 -20.67
C ARG A 159 4.68 21.67 -19.93
N GLU A 160 3.35 21.75 -19.80
CA GLU A 160 2.67 22.81 -19.05
C GLU A 160 2.84 22.66 -17.54
N ARG A 161 2.91 21.42 -17.05
CA ARG A 161 3.09 21.10 -15.62
C ARG A 161 4.48 21.46 -15.11
N VAL A 162 5.52 21.34 -15.95
CA VAL A 162 6.93 21.54 -15.57
C VAL A 162 7.50 22.89 -16.01
N VAL A 163 6.66 23.84 -16.44
CA VAL A 163 7.11 25.17 -16.87
C VAL A 163 7.84 25.87 -15.73
N SER A 164 9.08 26.28 -16.00
CA SER A 164 9.88 27.12 -15.12
C SER A 164 9.74 28.60 -15.52
N PHE A 165 9.39 29.44 -14.56
CA PHE A 165 9.28 30.89 -14.71
C PHE A 165 10.65 31.57 -14.54
N SER A 166 10.88 32.65 -15.27
CA SER A 166 12.17 33.36 -15.29
C SER A 166 12.60 33.93 -13.93
N SER A 167 11.66 34.16 -13.02
CA SER A 167 11.95 34.57 -11.64
C SER A 167 10.86 34.10 -10.68
N PRO A 168 11.14 33.99 -9.38
CA PRO A 168 10.11 33.72 -8.37
C PRO A 168 8.97 34.75 -8.39
N GLY A 169 9.25 36.01 -8.73
CA GLY A 169 8.22 37.04 -8.86
C GLY A 169 7.25 36.80 -10.04
N CYS A 170 7.75 36.24 -11.15
CA CYS A 170 6.91 35.79 -12.27
C CYS A 170 6.01 34.64 -11.85
N LEU A 171 6.53 33.70 -11.06
CA LEU A 171 5.75 32.60 -10.48
C LEU A 171 4.64 33.13 -9.56
N THR A 172 4.95 34.05 -8.64
CA THR A 172 3.95 34.66 -7.75
C THR A 172 2.84 35.33 -8.56
N ARG A 173 3.20 36.08 -9.61
CA ARG A 173 2.21 36.72 -10.49
C ARG A 173 1.35 35.71 -11.25
N HIS A 174 1.94 34.60 -11.71
CA HIS A 174 1.20 33.52 -12.36
C HIS A 174 0.19 32.89 -11.40
N PHE A 175 0.64 32.57 -10.18
CA PHE A 175 -0.21 31.99 -9.15
C PHE A 175 -1.43 32.88 -8.92
N MET A 176 -1.23 34.16 -8.56
CA MET A 176 -2.31 35.11 -8.29
C MET A 176 -3.29 35.38 -9.45
N ARG A 177 -2.91 35.08 -10.70
CA ARG A 177 -3.75 35.33 -11.88
C ARG A 177 -4.52 34.11 -12.34
N LYS A 178 -3.99 32.91 -12.09
CA LYS A 178 -4.50 31.65 -12.63
C LYS A 178 -5.12 30.75 -11.55
N HIS A 179 -4.74 30.96 -10.29
CA HIS A 179 -5.13 30.16 -9.13
C HIS A 179 -5.58 31.08 -7.99
#